data_AF-A0A7W9YJX5-F1
#
_entry.id   AF-A0A7W9YJX5-F1
#
_cell.length_a   1.000
_cell.length_b   1.000
_cell.length_c   1.000
_cell.angle_alpha   90.00
_cell.angle_beta   90.00
_cell.angle_gamma   90.00
#
_symmetry.space_group_name_H-M   'P 1'
#
loop_
_entity.id
_entity.type
_entity.pdbx_description
1 polymer ?
#
loop_
_entity_poly.entity_id
_entity_poly.type
_entity_poly.pdbx_seq_one_letter_code
_entity_poly.pdbx_strand_id
1 'polypeptide(L)' 'MTPLHPFLALGIAVAVINAMWPKIGWLMSKWQYKNPEKNEPSEAYFTMVRVSSAAAVIVCIAIWIAMLHPSSIAHQ' A
#
# COMPACT_ATOMS: atom_id res chain seq x y z
N MET A 1 7.37 -14.96 16.75
CA MET A 1 7.06 -14.01 15.64
C MET A 1 6.83 -12.65 16.26
N THR A 2 7.57 -11.62 15.85
CA THR A 2 7.33 -10.26 16.39
C THR A 2 5.97 -9.76 15.90
N PRO A 3 5.27 -8.91 16.67
CA PRO A 3 3.93 -8.44 16.31
C PRO A 3 3.89 -7.68 14.97
N LEU A 4 5.04 -7.23 14.45
CA LEU A 4 5.14 -6.47 13.20
C LEU A 4 4.90 -7.31 11.92
N HIS A 5 5.18 -8.62 11.96
CA HIS A 5 5.01 -9.52 10.80
C HIS A 5 3.57 -9.52 10.23
N PRO A 6 2.51 -9.72 11.03
CA PRO A 6 1.14 -9.67 10.52
C PRO A 6 0.76 -8.28 9.97
N PHE A 7 1.29 -7.19 10.54
CA PHE A 7 1.05 -5.84 9.99
C PHE A 7 1.73 -5.65 8.64
N LEU A 8 2.94 -6.17 8.44
CA LEU A 8 3.62 -6.15 7.14
C LEU A 8 2.86 -7.01 6.11
N ALA A 9 2.36 -8.18 6.51
CA ALA A 9 1.55 -9.05 5.66
C ALA A 9 0.29 -8.32 5.18
N LEU A 10 -0.43 -7.70 6.11
CA LEU A 10 -1.62 -6.92 5.82
C LEU A 10 -1.30 -5.71 4.94
N GLY A 11 -0.22 -4.98 5.25
CA GLY A 11 0.23 -3.82 4.48
C GLY A 11 0.55 -4.19 3.03
N ILE A 12 1.27 -5.29 2.80
CA ILE A 12 1.56 -5.80 1.46
C ILE A 12 0.27 -6.17 0.74
N ALA A 13 -0.64 -6.92 1.39
CA ALA A 13 -1.91 -7.31 0.78
C ALA A 13 -2.74 -6.10 0.35
N VAL A 14 -2.89 -5.10 1.21
CA VAL A 14 -3.61 -3.85 0.92
C VAL A 14 -2.93 -3.07 -0.21
N ALA A 15 -1.60 -2.97 -0.20
CA ALA A 15 -0.86 -2.27 -1.23
C ALA A 15 -0.98 -2.96 -2.61
N VAL A 16 -0.91 -4.30 -2.64
CA VAL A 16 -1.13 -5.08 -3.87
C VAL A 16 -2.55 -4.86 -4.42
N ILE A 17 -3.56 -4.90 -3.56
CA ILE A 17 -4.95 -4.65 -3.95
C ILE A 17 -5.10 -3.24 -4.57
N ASN A 18 -4.52 -2.21 -3.96
CA ASN A 18 -4.58 -0.84 -4.48
C ASN A 18 -3.79 -0.66 -5.79
N ALA A 19 -2.69 -1.39 -5.97
CA ALA A 19 -1.93 -1.37 -7.23
C ALA A 19 -2.74 -1.98 -8.39
N MET A 20 -3.44 -3.10 -8.15
CA MET A 20 -4.27 -3.76 -9.17
C MET A 20 -5.58 -3.01 -9.43
N TRP A 21 -6.27 -2.59 -8.37
CA TRP A 21 -7.58 -1.94 -8.41
C TRP A 21 -7.57 -0.60 -7.66
N PRO A 22 -6.93 0.46 -8.21
CA PRO A 22 -6.78 1.75 -7.51
C PRO A 22 -8.11 2.45 -7.21
N LYS A 23 -9.19 2.09 -7.91
CA LYS A 23 -10.54 2.64 -7.69
C LYS A 23 -11.22 2.04 -6.46
N ILE A 24 -10.71 0.95 -5.88
CA ILE A 24 -11.41 0.25 -4.79
C ILE A 24 -11.50 1.11 -3.52
N GLY A 25 -10.44 1.84 -3.19
CA GLY A 25 -10.44 2.77 -2.05
C GLY A 25 -11.46 3.90 -2.24
N TRP A 26 -11.60 4.39 -3.47
CA TRP A 26 -12.64 5.34 -3.82
C TRP A 26 -14.04 4.73 -3.68
N LEU A 27 -14.28 3.54 -4.23
CA LEU A 27 -15.57 2.85 -4.13
C LEU A 27 -16.01 2.60 -2.68
N MET A 28 -15.06 2.32 -1.79
CA MET A 28 -15.32 2.11 -0.36
C MET A 28 -15.55 3.41 0.43
N SER A 29 -15.06 4.55 -0.05
CA SER A 29 -15.15 5.85 0.66
C SER A 29 -16.13 6.83 0.02
N LYS A 30 -16.60 6.59 -1.20
CA LYS A 30 -17.45 7.54 -1.95
C LYS A 30 -18.73 7.94 -1.22
N TRP A 31 -19.27 7.08 -0.35
CA TRP A 31 -20.48 7.34 0.44
C TRP A 31 -20.31 8.50 1.43
N GLN A 32 -19.07 8.87 1.77
CA GLN A 32 -18.75 9.99 2.66
C GLN A 32 -18.91 11.35 1.97
N TYR A 33 -19.00 11.38 0.64
CA TYR A 33 -19.08 12.61 -0.14
C TYR A 33 -20.52 12.93 -0.51
N LYS A 34 -20.93 14.20 -0.34
CA LYS A 34 -22.28 14.68 -0.67
C LYS A 34 -22.64 14.54 -2.15
N ASN A 35 -21.66 14.66 -3.05
CA ASN A 35 -21.80 14.51 -4.51
C ASN A 35 -20.65 13.65 -5.06
N PRO A 36 -20.73 12.30 -4.96
CA PRO A 36 -19.62 11.42 -5.32
C PRO A 36 -19.25 11.52 -6.80
N GLU A 37 -20.21 11.70 -7.71
CA GLU A 37 -19.93 11.78 -9.15
C GLU A 37 -19.13 13.03 -9.55
N LYS A 38 -19.29 14.14 -8.82
CA LYS A 38 -18.54 15.38 -9.08
C LYS A 38 -17.16 15.40 -8.40
N ASN A 39 -16.96 14.54 -7.41
CA ASN A 39 -15.75 14.45 -6.62
C ASN A 39 -14.92 13.21 -6.94
N GLU A 40 -15.25 12.49 -8.03
CA GLU A 40 -14.45 11.35 -8.45
C GLU A 40 -12.99 11.79 -8.69
N PRO A 41 -12.01 11.10 -8.10
CA PRO A 41 -10.60 11.40 -8.32
C PRO A 41 -10.24 11.30 -9.81
N SER A 42 -9.30 12.14 -10.24
CA SER A 42 -8.83 12.11 -11.62
C SER A 42 -8.07 10.81 -11.96
N GLU A 43 -7.96 10.49 -13.24
CA GLU A 43 -7.15 9.35 -13.69
C GLU A 43 -5.65 9.50 -13.33
N ALA A 44 -5.15 10.74 -13.23
CA ALA A 44 -3.81 11.02 -12.73
C ALA A 44 -3.66 10.62 -11.26
N TYR A 45 -4.68 10.88 -10.43
CA TYR A 45 -4.70 10.44 -9.03
C TYR A 45 -4.68 8.91 -8.93
N PHE A 46 -5.50 8.20 -9.71
CA PHE A 46 -5.51 6.73 -9.68
C PHE A 46 -4.18 6.13 -10.17
N THR A 47 -3.54 6.74 -11.16
CA THR A 47 -2.18 6.38 -11.58
C THR A 47 -1.18 6.56 -10.44
N MET A 48 -1.26 7.68 -9.72
CA MET A 48 -0.39 7.96 -8.57
C MET A 48 -0.61 6.94 -7.45
N VAL A 49 -1.86 6.55 -7.17
CA VAL A 49 -2.20 5.47 -6.21
C VAL A 49 -1.55 4.15 -6.60
N ARG A 50 -1.55 3.79 -7.90
CA ARG A 50 -0.87 2.56 -8.36
C ARG A 50 0.62 2.61 -8.12
N VAL A 51 1.26 3.72 -8.51
CA VAL A 51 2.71 3.90 -8.39
C VAL A 51 3.14 3.92 -6.91
N SER A 52 2.43 4.67 -6.07
CA SER A 52 2.73 4.73 -4.63
C SER A 52 2.50 3.40 -3.94
N SER A 53 1.46 2.65 -4.34
CA SER A 53 1.19 1.32 -3.81
C SER A 53 2.27 0.31 -4.21
N ALA A 54 2.75 0.36 -5.46
CA ALA A 54 3.87 -0.48 -5.90
C ALA A 54 5.16 -0.15 -5.10
N ALA A 55 5.45 1.12 -4.87
CA ALA A 55 6.57 1.54 -4.03
C ALA A 55 6.41 1.05 -2.58
N ALA A 56 5.20 1.13 -2.01
CA ALA A 56 4.91 0.65 -0.67
C ALA A 56 5.15 -0.86 -0.53
N VAL A 57 4.78 -1.67 -1.53
CA VAL A 57 5.08 -3.12 -1.54
C VAL A 57 6.60 -3.36 -1.45
N ILE A 58 7.40 -2.65 -2.26
CA ILE A 58 8.87 -2.78 -2.26
C ILE A 58 9.43 -2.45 -0.87
N VAL A 59 8.97 -1.35 -0.26
CA VAL A 59 9.41 -0.93 1.08
C VAL A 59 9.03 -1.96 2.14
N CYS A 60 7.79 -2.46 2.14
CA CYS A 60 7.36 -3.46 3.10
C CYS A 60 8.16 -4.77 2.98
N ILE A 61 8.44 -5.22 1.75
CA ILE A 61 9.28 -6.40 1.51
C ILE A 61 10.72 -6.16 2.00
N ALA A 62 11.31 -5.00 1.69
CA ALA A 62 12.66 -4.66 2.14
C ALA A 62 12.78 -4.65 3.67
N ILE A 63 11.81 -4.05 4.37
CA ILE A 63 11.73 -4.07 5.83
C ILE A 63 11.62 -5.51 6.34
N TRP A 64 10.75 -6.32 5.72
CA TRP A 64 10.57 -7.71 6.14
C TRP A 64 11.87 -8.52 6.00
N ILE A 65 12.56 -8.39 4.86
CA ILE A 65 13.86 -9.06 4.63
C ILE A 65 14.89 -8.60 5.66
N ALA A 66 14.99 -7.29 5.93
CA ALA A 66 15.91 -6.74 6.92
C ALA A 66 15.65 -7.30 8.34
N MET A 67 14.38 -7.52 8.69
CA MET A 67 14.01 -8.14 9.97
C MET A 67 14.35 -9.62 10.07
N LEU A 68 14.31 -10.35 8.95
CA LEU A 68 14.69 -11.77 8.89
C LEU A 68 16.21 -11.96 8.94
N HIS A 69 16.97 -11.00 8.39
CA HIS A 69 18.43 -11.03 8.32
C HIS A 69 19.10 -9.82 8.98
N PRO A 70 18.94 -9.63 10.31
CA PRO A 70 19.45 -8.45 11.00
C PRO A 70 21.00 -8.35 11.02
N SER A 71 21.71 -9.46 10.83
CA SER A 71 23.17 -9.52 10.85
C SER A 71 23.86 -9.04 9.56
N SER A 72 23.13 -8.85 8.45
CA SER A 72 23.73 -8.37 7.19
C SER A 72 23.95 -6.85 7.15
N ILE A 73 23.30 -6.09 8.04
CA ILE A 73 23.39 -4.62 8.12
C ILE A 73 24.46 -4.17 9.13
N ALA A 74 24.81 -5.01 10.11
CA ALA A 74 25.74 -4.66 11.20
C ALA A 74 27.24 -4.66 10.82
N HIS A 75 27.58 -5.02 9.57
CA HIS A 75 28.96 -5.12 9.10
C HIS A 75 29.28 -4.22 7.88
N GLN A 76 28.45 -3.21 7.61
CA GLN A 76 28.79 -2.06 6.75
C GLN A 76 28.90 -0.80 7.59
#